data_AF-A0A553MUI0-F1
#
_entry.id   AF-A0A553MUI0-F1
#
_cell.length_a   1.000
_cell.length_b   1.000
_cell.length_c   1.000
_cell.angle_alpha   90.00
_cell.angle_beta   90.00
_cell.angle_gamma   90.00
#
_symmetry.space_group_name_H-M   'P 1'
#
loop_
_entity.id
_entity.type
_entity.pdbx_description
1 polymer ?
#
loop_
_entity_poly.entity_id
_entity_poly.type
_entity_poly.pdbx_seq_one_letter_code
_entity_poly.pdbx_strand_id
1 'polypeptide(L)'
;MNRLVCLVLLSSFSIFLGEAYDPCCAQPCQNQGVCLSKGADAYECDCTRTGYYGENCTTPELFTFIKSSLKPGPNIVHYILTHYKWIWDIINKVSYLRDAIMRYVLMSRSHLVESPPTYNADYGYKSWEAYSNLSYYTRTLPPLPLNCPTPDLPNAKQVVEKVLLRKQFIPDPQRSSLMFAFFAQHFTHQFFKSDFKNGPAFTKALGHGVDLGHIYGETLERQHKLRLFKDGKLKYQVVDGEMYPPLVKDVQVEMHYPPHIPENLKFAVGHEVFGLVPGLMMYATIWLREHNRVCDVMKQEHPDWDDERIFQTSRLILIGKSLSHHSQQEIPAFLKTYIRTTNSPVAPRRE
;
A
#
# COMPACT_ATOMS: atom_id res chain seq x y z
N MET A 1 -70.81 30.62 9.14
CA MET A 1 -69.51 31.35 9.17
C MET A 1 -68.67 30.78 10.31
N ASN A 2 -68.44 29.46 10.33
CA ASN A 2 -67.56 28.67 9.46
C ASN A 2 -66.17 28.68 10.09
N ARG A 3 -65.78 27.66 10.87
CA ARG A 3 -65.15 26.40 10.40
C ARG A 3 -63.94 26.56 9.46
N LEU A 4 -63.66 27.77 8.97
CA LEU A 4 -62.50 28.11 8.13
C LEU A 4 -61.31 28.64 8.96
N VAL A 5 -61.54 29.19 10.15
CA VAL A 5 -60.47 29.87 10.92
C VAL A 5 -59.56 28.88 11.66
N CYS A 6 -60.04 27.70 12.08
CA CYS A 6 -59.17 26.66 12.67
C CYS A 6 -58.38 25.85 11.64
N LEU A 7 -58.76 25.86 10.36
CA LEU A 7 -58.05 25.13 9.31
C LEU A 7 -56.85 25.90 8.75
N VAL A 8 -56.77 27.22 8.98
CA VAL A 8 -55.65 28.06 8.50
C VAL A 8 -54.50 28.12 9.51
N LEU A 9 -54.73 27.78 10.78
CA LEU A 9 -53.67 27.69 11.80
C LEU A 9 -53.00 26.31 11.88
N LEU A 10 -53.47 25.32 11.12
CA LEU A 10 -52.85 24.00 11.01
C LEU A 10 -51.95 23.85 9.76
N SER A 11 -51.83 24.87 8.92
CA SER A 11 -51.06 24.82 7.67
C SER A 11 -49.74 25.61 7.68
N SER A 12 -49.29 26.12 8.84
CA SER A 12 -48.03 26.89 8.96
C SER A 12 -47.03 26.38 9.99
N PHE A 13 -47.23 25.18 10.54
CA PHE A 13 -46.13 24.38 11.10
C PHE A 13 -45.60 23.45 10.01
N SER A 14 -45.02 24.04 8.97
CA SER A 14 -43.88 23.39 8.32
C SER A 14 -42.80 23.34 9.38
N ILE A 15 -42.77 22.25 10.14
CA ILE A 15 -41.59 21.88 10.90
C ILE A 15 -40.49 21.82 9.84
N PHE A 16 -39.64 22.85 9.79
CA PHE A 16 -38.29 22.68 9.29
C PHE A 16 -37.66 21.68 10.25
N LEU A 17 -37.91 20.38 10.02
CA LEU A 17 -37.00 19.34 10.42
C LEU A 17 -35.77 19.63 9.55
N GLY A 18 -34.90 20.54 10.02
CA GLY A 18 -33.53 20.56 9.55
C GLY A 18 -33.05 19.13 9.70
N GLU A 19 -32.63 18.51 8.61
CA GLU A 19 -32.06 17.17 8.67
C GLU A 19 -30.94 17.22 9.72
N ALA A 20 -31.13 16.51 10.83
CA ALA A 20 -30.10 16.40 11.84
C ALA A 20 -28.94 15.62 11.20
N TYR A 21 -27.91 16.34 10.81
CA TYR A 21 -26.71 15.77 10.22
C TYR A 21 -25.88 15.09 11.30
N ASP A 22 -25.18 14.02 10.95
CA ASP A 22 -24.29 13.35 11.89
C ASP A 22 -23.24 14.36 12.42
N PRO A 23 -23.14 14.59 13.74
CA PRO A 23 -22.19 15.55 14.29
C PRO A 23 -20.73 15.20 13.97
N CYS A 24 -20.42 13.94 13.64
CA CYS A 24 -19.11 13.52 13.18
C CYS A 24 -18.77 13.97 11.75
N CYS A 25 -19.73 14.54 10.99
CA CYS A 25 -19.47 15.11 9.66
C CYS A 25 -18.47 16.27 9.69
N ALA A 26 -18.42 17.02 10.79
CA ALA A 26 -17.45 18.10 10.98
C ALA A 26 -16.04 17.59 11.34
N GLN A 27 -15.88 16.28 11.57
CA GLN A 27 -14.64 15.64 12.04
C GLN A 27 -14.04 16.37 13.26
N PRO A 28 -14.81 16.53 14.36
CA PRO A 28 -14.42 17.39 15.48
C PRO A 28 -13.21 16.87 16.25
N CYS A 29 -13.06 15.55 16.35
CA CYS A 29 -12.00 14.90 17.13
C CYS A 29 -10.63 15.04 16.47
N GLN A 30 -9.72 15.73 17.15
CA GLN A 30 -8.35 15.99 16.67
C GLN A 30 -7.39 14.89 17.16
N ASN A 31 -6.14 14.93 16.67
CA ASN A 31 -5.03 14.11 17.18
C ASN A 31 -5.31 12.59 17.24
N GLN A 32 -6.01 12.06 16.22
CA GLN A 32 -6.43 10.65 16.12
C GLN A 32 -7.53 10.23 17.11
N GLY A 33 -8.22 11.19 17.73
CA GLY A 33 -9.44 10.90 18.49
C GLY A 33 -10.53 10.31 17.59
N VAL A 34 -11.30 9.36 18.12
CA VAL A 34 -12.37 8.69 17.38
C VAL A 34 -13.71 9.34 17.71
N CYS A 35 -14.43 9.82 16.71
CA CYS A 35 -15.75 10.40 16.88
C CYS A 35 -16.82 9.32 17.03
N LEU A 36 -17.61 9.41 18.10
CA LEU A 36 -18.76 8.55 18.38
C LEU A 36 -20.01 9.40 18.44
N SER A 37 -20.97 9.15 17.55
CA SER A 37 -22.28 9.82 17.60
C SER A 37 -23.10 9.34 18.81
N LYS A 38 -23.64 10.29 19.57
CA LYS A 38 -24.48 10.11 20.77
C LYS A 38 -25.91 10.63 20.55
N GLY A 39 -26.49 10.34 19.39
CA GLY A 39 -27.84 10.75 19.02
C GLY A 39 -27.84 11.79 17.90
N ALA A 40 -28.94 12.53 17.74
CA ALA A 40 -29.13 13.42 16.60
C ALA A 40 -28.13 14.58 16.54
N ASP A 41 -27.79 15.17 17.70
CA ASP A 41 -27.03 16.44 17.75
C ASP A 41 -25.80 16.39 18.67
N ALA A 42 -25.48 15.23 19.25
CA ALA A 42 -24.39 15.08 20.22
C ALA A 42 -23.34 14.07 19.75
N TYR A 43 -22.08 14.36 20.04
CA TYR A 43 -20.96 13.45 19.80
C TYR A 43 -20.08 13.34 21.05
N GLU A 44 -19.23 12.32 21.07
CA GLU A 44 -18.13 12.19 22.02
C GLU A 44 -16.87 11.79 21.26
N CYS A 45 -15.73 12.37 21.64
CA CYS A 45 -14.45 11.94 21.15
C CYS A 45 -13.80 10.96 22.12
N ASP A 46 -13.52 9.75 21.65
CA ASP A 46 -12.64 8.83 22.36
C ASP A 46 -11.19 9.25 22.14
N CYS A 47 -10.60 9.88 23.15
CA CYS A 47 -9.20 10.34 23.15
C CYS A 47 -8.22 9.30 23.70
N THR A 48 -8.64 8.05 23.89
CA THR A 48 -7.82 7.00 24.54
C THR A 48 -6.47 6.83 23.86
N ARG A 49 -5.39 7.01 24.63
CA ARG A 49 -3.98 6.87 24.19
C ARG A 49 -3.56 7.82 23.05
N THR A 50 -4.32 8.88 22.79
CA THR A 50 -3.88 9.96 21.89
C THR A 50 -2.80 10.84 22.54
N GLY A 51 -2.74 10.85 23.88
CA GLY A 51 -1.93 11.79 24.67
C GLY A 51 -2.57 13.17 24.80
N TYR A 52 -3.84 13.30 24.42
CA TYR A 52 -4.67 14.49 24.54
C TYR A 52 -5.98 14.18 25.27
N TYR A 53 -6.61 15.20 25.84
CA TYR A 53 -7.91 15.15 26.47
C TYR A 53 -8.76 16.39 26.14
N GLY A 54 -9.97 16.45 26.70
CA GLY A 54 -10.98 17.47 26.43
C GLY A 54 -11.98 17.02 25.38
N GLU A 55 -13.00 17.85 25.11
CA GLU A 55 -14.13 17.51 24.23
C GLU A 55 -13.69 17.04 22.84
N ASN A 56 -12.65 17.68 22.27
CA ASN A 56 -12.16 17.44 20.91
C ASN A 56 -10.75 16.82 20.86
N CYS A 57 -10.23 16.28 21.96
CA CYS A 57 -8.86 15.74 22.06
C CYS A 57 -7.78 16.78 21.68
N THR A 58 -7.94 18.03 22.12
CA THR A 58 -7.03 19.15 21.77
C THR A 58 -6.09 19.55 22.90
N THR A 59 -6.39 19.20 24.15
CA THR A 59 -5.58 19.61 25.31
C THR A 59 -4.51 18.55 25.57
N PRO A 60 -3.21 18.86 25.42
CA PRO A 60 -2.16 17.85 25.55
C PRO A 60 -1.89 17.49 27.02
N GLU A 61 -1.57 16.23 27.27
CA GLU A 61 -0.90 15.83 28.50
C GLU A 61 0.52 16.45 28.59
N LEU A 62 1.11 16.54 29.79
CA LEU A 62 2.41 17.17 30.01
C LEU A 62 3.52 16.58 29.11
N PHE A 63 3.62 15.25 29.02
CA PHE A 63 4.62 14.60 28.17
C PHE A 63 4.36 14.82 26.68
N THR A 64 3.09 14.81 26.27
CA THR A 64 2.69 15.10 24.88
C THR A 64 3.05 16.52 24.50
N PHE A 65 2.82 17.49 25.40
CA PHE A 65 3.19 18.89 25.21
C PHE A 65 4.70 19.07 25.05
N ILE A 66 5.51 18.43 25.91
CA ILE A 66 6.97 18.49 25.80
C ILE A 66 7.43 17.87 24.47
N LYS A 67 6.90 16.68 24.14
CA LYS A 67 7.26 15.95 22.92
C LYS A 67 6.87 16.72 21.65
N SER A 68 5.67 17.30 21.60
CA SER A 68 5.20 18.07 20.44
C SER A 68 5.96 19.39 20.29
N SER A 69 6.31 20.04 21.39
CA SER A 69 7.08 21.29 21.39
C SER A 69 8.53 21.10 20.93
N LEU A 70 9.15 19.97 21.27
CA LEU A 70 10.53 19.65 20.86
C LEU A 70 10.63 18.98 19.48
N LYS A 71 9.51 18.50 18.92
CA LYS A 71 9.51 17.77 17.65
C LYS A 71 9.81 18.73 16.48
N PRO A 72 10.92 18.55 15.74
CA PRO A 72 11.20 19.38 14.58
C PRO A 72 10.16 19.17 13.48
N GLY A 73 9.87 20.25 12.74
CA GLY A 73 8.98 20.18 11.59
C GLY A 73 9.52 19.24 10.49
N PRO A 74 8.65 18.62 9.67
CA PRO A 74 9.09 17.67 8.63
C PRO A 74 10.13 18.24 7.67
N ASN A 75 10.02 19.52 7.31
CA ASN A 75 10.98 20.20 6.42
C ASN A 75 12.37 20.34 7.06
N ILE A 76 12.45 20.57 8.37
CA ILE A 76 13.71 20.63 9.11
C ILE A 76 14.38 19.26 9.14
N VAL A 77 13.59 18.21 9.42
CA VAL A 77 14.08 16.82 9.39
C VAL A 77 14.60 16.47 8.00
N HIS A 78 13.83 16.79 6.95
CA HIS A 78 14.26 16.57 5.58
C HIS A 78 15.54 17.33 5.23
N TYR A 79 15.64 18.60 5.64
CA TYR A 79 16.84 19.41 5.45
C TYR A 79 18.06 18.74 6.10
N ILE A 80 17.96 18.33 7.37
CA ILE A 80 19.05 17.64 8.08
C ILE A 80 19.45 16.34 7.36
N LEU A 81 18.48 15.55 6.88
CA LEU A 81 18.73 14.27 6.20
C LEU A 81 19.34 14.42 4.80
N THR A 82 19.21 15.59 4.17
CA THR A 82 19.69 15.87 2.79
C THR A 82 20.87 16.84 2.76
N HIS A 83 21.29 17.38 3.90
CA HIS A 83 22.43 18.28 4.04
C HIS A 83 23.51 17.67 4.95
N TYR A 84 24.67 18.32 5.04
CA TYR A 84 25.79 17.91 5.91
C TYR A 84 26.32 16.49 5.65
N LYS A 85 26.56 16.16 4.38
CA LYS A 85 27.04 14.84 3.94
C LYS A 85 28.18 14.26 4.79
N TRP A 86 29.17 15.10 5.16
CA TRP A 86 30.33 14.66 5.94
C TRP A 86 29.94 14.10 7.32
N ILE A 87 28.91 14.67 7.97
CA ILE A 87 28.38 14.18 9.25
C ILE A 87 27.76 12.80 9.03
N TRP A 88 26.93 12.67 8.00
CA TRP A 88 26.30 11.40 7.67
C TRP A 88 27.31 10.32 7.27
N ASP A 89 28.39 10.67 6.57
CA ASP A 89 29.45 9.73 6.22
C ASP A 89 30.16 9.20 7.48
N ILE A 90 30.26 9.99 8.55
CA ILE A 90 30.75 9.53 9.87
C ILE A 90 29.69 8.63 10.53
N ILE A 91 28.44 9.08 10.61
CA ILE A 91 27.33 8.33 11.23
C ILE A 91 27.18 6.96 10.57
N ASN A 92 27.22 6.88 9.25
CA ASN A 92 27.04 5.66 8.47
C ASN A 92 28.17 4.64 8.67
N LYS A 93 29.38 5.08 9.07
CA LYS A 93 30.51 4.19 9.40
C LYS A 93 30.34 3.54 10.78
N VAL A 94 29.62 4.19 11.69
CA VAL A 94 29.35 3.67 13.04
C VAL A 94 28.02 2.92 13.04
N SER A 95 28.06 1.60 12.84
CA SER A 95 26.87 0.74 12.71
C SER A 95 25.86 0.94 13.85
N TYR A 96 26.32 1.00 15.10
CA TYR A 96 25.45 1.23 16.25
C TYR A 96 24.60 2.51 16.13
N LEU A 97 25.20 3.62 15.69
CA LEU A 97 24.50 4.90 15.56
C LEU A 97 23.55 4.89 14.37
N ARG A 98 24.01 4.40 13.20
CA ARG A 98 23.18 4.24 12.01
C ARG A 98 21.95 3.37 12.32
N ASP A 99 22.14 2.23 12.97
CA ASP A 99 21.08 1.27 13.24
C ASP A 99 20.10 1.79 14.32
N ALA A 100 20.58 2.58 15.29
CA ALA A 100 19.72 3.29 16.24
C ALA A 100 18.83 4.33 15.55
N ILE A 101 19.38 5.12 14.62
CA ILE A 101 18.59 6.08 13.84
C ILE A 101 17.59 5.36 12.94
N MET A 102 18.02 4.28 12.25
CA MET A 102 17.12 3.49 11.41
C MET A 102 15.99 2.84 12.21
N ARG A 103 16.27 2.34 13.42
CA ARG A 103 15.24 1.85 14.34
C ARG A 103 14.25 2.95 14.70
N TYR A 104 14.72 4.14 15.03
CA TYR A 104 13.86 5.29 15.31
C TYR A 104 12.98 5.65 14.09
N VAL A 105 13.56 5.67 12.89
CA VAL A 105 12.82 5.93 11.65
C VAL A 105 11.73 4.87 11.45
N LEU A 106 12.07 3.58 11.55
CA LEU A 106 11.11 2.49 11.37
C LEU A 106 9.97 2.58 12.39
N MET A 107 10.28 2.72 13.67
CA MET A 107 9.26 2.81 14.73
C MET A 107 8.39 4.07 14.58
N SER A 108 9.00 5.24 14.36
CA SER A 108 8.25 6.50 14.22
C SER A 108 7.29 6.51 13.03
N ARG A 109 7.59 5.76 11.97
CA ARG A 109 6.72 5.61 10.80
C ARG A 109 5.69 4.50 10.99
N SER A 110 6.07 3.36 11.56
CA SER A 110 5.16 2.24 11.77
C SER A 110 4.04 2.58 12.75
N HIS A 111 4.31 3.40 13.78
CA HIS A 111 3.29 3.85 14.74
C HIS A 111 2.20 4.75 14.14
N LEU A 112 2.36 5.22 12.89
CA LEU A 112 1.32 5.97 12.19
C LEU A 112 0.32 5.07 11.45
N VAL A 113 0.63 3.77 11.32
CA VAL A 113 -0.23 2.79 10.67
C VAL A 113 -0.90 1.94 11.75
N GLU A 114 -2.22 1.89 11.72
CA GLU A 114 -2.98 1.08 12.68
C GLU A 114 -2.80 -0.41 12.36
N SER A 115 -2.44 -1.18 13.40
CA SER A 115 -2.32 -2.63 13.34
C SER A 115 -2.83 -3.19 14.67
N PRO A 116 -3.89 -4.02 14.67
CA PRO A 116 -4.67 -4.53 13.53
C PRO A 116 -5.38 -3.46 12.67
N PRO A 117 -5.78 -3.77 11.42
CA PRO A 117 -6.54 -2.84 10.58
C PRO A 117 -7.90 -2.49 11.21
N THR A 118 -8.39 -1.29 10.94
CA THR A 118 -9.55 -0.70 11.64
C THR A 118 -10.76 -0.49 10.75
N TYR A 119 -10.66 0.41 9.77
CA TYR A 119 -11.76 0.82 8.89
C TYR A 119 -11.60 0.23 7.49
N ASN A 120 -12.70 0.20 6.74
CA ASN A 120 -12.68 0.01 5.30
C ASN A 120 -13.68 0.95 4.62
N ALA A 121 -14.03 0.73 3.36
CA ALA A 121 -14.95 1.61 2.64
C ALA A 121 -16.38 1.61 3.20
N ASP A 122 -16.83 0.48 3.75
CA ASP A 122 -18.21 0.26 4.18
C ASP A 122 -18.38 0.44 5.70
N TYR A 123 -17.31 0.21 6.46
CA TYR A 123 -17.31 0.29 7.92
C TYR A 123 -16.45 1.47 8.40
N GLY A 124 -17.12 2.55 8.83
CA GLY A 124 -16.51 3.71 9.52
C GLY A 124 -16.27 3.52 11.02
N TYR A 125 -16.46 2.30 11.51
CA TYR A 125 -16.22 1.89 12.89
C TYR A 125 -15.52 0.52 12.90
N LYS A 126 -14.88 0.18 14.02
CA LYS A 126 -14.19 -1.10 14.19
C LYS A 126 -15.23 -2.22 14.23
N SER A 127 -15.13 -3.19 13.32
CA SER A 127 -16.02 -4.34 13.25
C SER A 127 -15.24 -5.61 12.95
N TRP A 128 -15.81 -6.77 13.29
CA TRP A 128 -15.19 -8.05 12.96
C TRP A 128 -15.06 -8.23 11.45
N GLU A 129 -16.07 -7.80 10.69
CA GLU A 129 -16.06 -7.87 9.23
C GLU A 129 -14.92 -7.05 8.62
N ALA A 130 -14.72 -5.81 9.10
CA ALA A 130 -13.63 -4.95 8.64
C ALA A 130 -12.24 -5.53 8.96
N TYR A 131 -12.14 -6.31 10.04
CA TYR A 131 -10.91 -6.99 10.44
C TYR A 131 -10.67 -8.30 9.66
N SER A 132 -11.68 -9.15 9.50
CA SER A 132 -11.51 -10.50 8.97
C SER A 132 -11.60 -10.60 7.45
N ASN A 133 -12.33 -9.69 6.79
CA ASN A 133 -12.52 -9.76 5.34
C ASN A 133 -11.33 -9.13 4.60
N LEU A 134 -10.36 -9.97 4.25
CA LEU A 134 -9.16 -9.60 3.50
C LEU A 134 -9.43 -9.14 2.06
N SER A 135 -10.66 -9.21 1.57
CA SER A 135 -10.97 -8.70 0.23
C SER A 135 -11.06 -7.17 0.21
N TYR A 136 -11.16 -6.51 1.37
CA TYR A 136 -11.17 -5.04 1.46
C TYR A 136 -9.77 -4.45 1.56
N TYR A 137 -9.57 -3.29 0.95
CA TYR A 137 -8.53 -2.37 1.41
C TYR A 137 -8.94 -1.75 2.75
N THR A 138 -7.99 -1.69 3.69
CA THR A 138 -8.18 -0.94 4.93
C THR A 138 -8.00 0.57 4.70
N ARG A 139 -8.54 1.38 5.61
CA ARG A 139 -8.41 2.84 5.60
C ARG A 139 -7.92 3.34 6.95
N THR A 140 -6.97 4.27 6.92
CA THR A 140 -6.48 4.96 8.14
C THR A 140 -7.51 5.94 8.72
N LEU A 141 -8.39 6.48 7.87
CA LEU A 141 -9.49 7.35 8.30
C LEU A 141 -10.83 6.73 7.86
N PRO A 142 -11.88 6.83 8.70
CA PRO A 142 -13.19 6.31 8.35
C PRO A 142 -13.78 7.05 7.13
N PRO A 143 -14.65 6.39 6.33
CA PRO A 143 -15.53 7.11 5.41
C PRO A 143 -16.33 8.20 6.13
N LEU A 144 -16.68 9.26 5.41
CA LEU A 144 -17.67 10.21 5.91
C LEU A 144 -19.01 9.48 6.10
N PRO A 145 -19.75 9.77 7.19
CA PRO A 145 -21.12 9.31 7.34
C PRO A 145 -21.97 9.61 6.09
N LEU A 146 -22.87 8.69 5.73
CA LEU A 146 -23.68 8.81 4.51
C LEU A 146 -24.59 10.05 4.51
N ASN A 147 -24.98 10.52 5.70
CA ASN A 147 -25.87 11.65 5.86
C ASN A 147 -25.12 12.98 5.97
N CYS A 148 -23.83 13.04 5.61
CA CYS A 148 -23.12 14.31 5.64
C CYS A 148 -23.54 15.23 4.49
N PRO A 149 -23.70 16.54 4.73
CA PRO A 149 -23.86 17.50 3.65
C PRO A 149 -22.55 17.56 2.87
N THR A 150 -22.54 16.97 1.68
CA THR A 150 -21.38 17.02 0.79
C THR A 150 -21.47 18.26 -0.09
N PRO A 151 -20.46 19.16 -0.09
CA PRO A 151 -20.42 20.22 -1.07
C PRO A 151 -20.24 19.63 -2.48
N ASP A 152 -20.77 20.33 -3.49
CA ASP A 152 -20.54 19.96 -4.89
C ASP A 152 -19.04 19.98 -5.20
N LEU A 153 -18.46 18.79 -5.40
CA LEU A 153 -17.05 18.65 -5.75
C LEU A 153 -16.81 19.13 -7.19
N PRO A 154 -15.63 19.70 -7.48
CA PRO A 154 -15.29 20.08 -8.84
C PRO A 154 -15.30 18.86 -9.76
N ASN A 155 -15.73 19.06 -11.00
CA ASN A 155 -15.76 17.99 -11.99
C ASN A 155 -14.36 17.40 -12.21
N ALA A 156 -14.21 16.08 -12.05
CA ALA A 156 -12.92 15.40 -12.13
C ALA A 156 -12.17 15.64 -13.46
N LYS A 157 -12.90 15.68 -14.59
CA LYS A 157 -12.30 15.97 -15.90
C LYS A 157 -11.73 17.38 -15.95
N GLN A 158 -12.45 18.37 -15.42
CA GLN A 158 -11.96 19.74 -15.36
C GLN A 158 -10.70 19.87 -14.47
N VAL A 159 -10.64 19.15 -13.35
CA VAL A 159 -9.44 19.11 -12.50
C VAL A 159 -8.26 18.53 -13.28
N VAL A 160 -8.45 17.40 -13.96
CA VAL A 160 -7.40 16.78 -14.78
C VAL A 160 -6.90 17.75 -15.86
N GLU A 161 -7.82 18.33 -16.62
CA GLU A 161 -7.49 19.22 -17.75
C GLU A 161 -6.78 20.51 -17.30
N LYS A 162 -7.17 21.07 -16.16
CA LYS A 162 -6.64 22.35 -15.70
C LYS A 162 -5.32 22.22 -14.97
N VAL A 163 -5.12 21.17 -14.16
CA VAL A 163 -3.96 21.10 -13.24
C VAL A 163 -3.10 19.84 -13.33
N LEU A 164 -3.55 18.76 -13.99
CA LEU A 164 -2.76 17.50 -14.05
C LEU A 164 -2.21 17.19 -15.44
N LEU A 165 -2.86 17.64 -16.52
CA LEU A 165 -2.37 17.39 -17.88
C LEU A 165 -1.00 18.02 -18.10
N ARG A 166 -0.04 17.16 -18.48
CA ARG A 166 1.33 17.57 -18.81
C ARG A 166 1.33 18.38 -20.10
N LYS A 167 1.73 19.66 -20.01
CA LYS A 167 1.94 20.54 -21.19
C LYS A 167 3.32 20.37 -21.80
N GLN A 168 4.34 20.24 -20.96
CA GLN A 168 5.73 19.99 -21.33
C GLN A 168 6.31 18.94 -20.38
N PHE A 169 7.28 18.16 -20.85
CA PHE A 169 7.95 17.20 -19.99
C PHE A 169 8.77 17.93 -18.93
N ILE A 170 8.46 17.67 -17.67
CA ILE A 170 9.23 18.14 -16.52
C ILE A 170 10.03 16.92 -16.02
N PRO A 171 11.34 16.83 -16.30
CA PRO A 171 12.16 15.76 -15.77
C PRO A 171 12.21 15.84 -14.25
N ASP A 172 12.28 14.69 -13.59
CA ASP A 172 12.53 14.64 -12.16
C ASP A 172 13.91 15.26 -11.86
N PRO A 173 14.00 16.31 -11.02
CA PRO A 173 15.28 16.93 -10.66
C PRO A 173 16.25 15.96 -9.97
N GLN A 174 15.75 14.88 -9.36
CA GLN A 174 16.57 13.82 -8.76
C GLN A 174 17.12 12.81 -9.78
N ARG A 175 16.75 12.95 -11.06
CA ARG A 175 17.16 12.13 -12.21
C ARG A 175 16.75 10.66 -12.12
N SER A 176 15.55 10.38 -11.62
CA SER A 176 14.97 9.03 -11.65
C SER A 176 14.85 8.52 -13.09
N SER A 177 15.29 7.28 -13.33
CA SER A 177 15.26 6.65 -14.64
C SER A 177 13.97 5.84 -14.84
N LEU A 178 13.72 5.38 -16.08
CA LEU A 178 12.62 4.45 -16.35
C LEU A 178 12.80 3.10 -15.67
N MET A 179 14.03 2.71 -15.30
CA MET A 179 14.27 1.50 -14.54
C MET A 179 13.59 1.57 -13.17
N PHE A 180 13.68 2.71 -12.49
CA PHE A 180 12.99 2.99 -11.24
C PHE A 180 11.47 3.03 -11.44
N ALA A 181 10.98 3.70 -12.48
CA ALA A 181 9.55 3.78 -12.77
C ALA A 181 8.91 2.40 -12.99
N PHE A 182 9.57 1.54 -13.79
CA PHE A 182 9.08 0.18 -14.03
C PHE A 182 9.28 -0.74 -12.82
N PHE A 183 10.32 -0.53 -11.99
CA PHE A 183 10.45 -1.26 -10.73
C PHE A 183 9.24 -0.94 -9.84
N ALA A 184 8.96 0.35 -9.63
CA ALA A 184 7.86 0.80 -8.81
C ALA A 184 6.52 0.22 -9.31
N GLN A 185 6.28 0.26 -10.62
CA GLN A 185 5.07 -0.31 -11.21
C GLN A 185 4.97 -1.83 -10.98
N HIS A 186 6.05 -2.57 -11.28
CA HIS A 186 6.09 -4.02 -11.14
C HIS A 186 5.93 -4.46 -9.67
N PHE A 187 6.66 -3.82 -8.76
CA PHE A 187 6.65 -4.11 -7.33
C PHE A 187 5.32 -3.78 -6.67
N THR A 188 4.72 -2.63 -6.97
CA THR A 188 3.47 -2.19 -6.31
C THR A 188 2.24 -2.95 -6.78
N HIS A 189 2.22 -3.39 -8.04
CA HIS A 189 1.13 -4.19 -8.59
C HIS A 189 0.99 -5.58 -7.93
N GLN A 190 1.92 -6.02 -7.08
CA GLN A 190 1.73 -7.27 -6.32
C GLN A 190 0.70 -7.11 -5.18
N PHE A 191 0.53 -5.90 -4.65
CA PHE A 191 -0.42 -5.62 -3.55
C PHE A 191 -1.50 -4.59 -3.92
N PHE A 192 -1.36 -3.88 -5.04
CA PHE A 192 -2.43 -3.07 -5.62
C PHE A 192 -3.07 -3.78 -6.80
N LYS A 193 -4.11 -4.58 -6.51
CA LYS A 193 -4.88 -5.34 -7.50
C LYS A 193 -6.37 -5.15 -7.27
N SER A 194 -6.88 -3.94 -7.54
CA SER A 194 -8.28 -3.59 -7.30
C SER A 194 -9.23 -4.54 -8.04
N ASP A 195 -10.23 -5.06 -7.32
CA ASP A 195 -11.25 -5.91 -7.90
C ASP A 195 -12.42 -5.10 -8.44
N PHE A 196 -12.26 -4.61 -9.68
CA PHE A 196 -13.27 -3.80 -10.35
C PHE A 196 -14.63 -4.50 -10.52
N LYS A 197 -14.73 -5.83 -10.33
CA LYS A 197 -16.03 -6.52 -10.33
C LYS A 197 -16.83 -6.25 -9.05
N ASN A 198 -16.15 -6.22 -7.91
CA ASN A 198 -16.75 -5.98 -6.60
C ASN A 198 -16.73 -4.49 -6.20
N GLY A 199 -15.85 -3.70 -6.81
CA GLY A 199 -15.78 -2.25 -6.64
C GLY A 199 -14.38 -1.76 -6.26
N PRO A 200 -14.18 -0.43 -6.22
CA PRO A 200 -12.86 0.17 -6.01
C PRO A 200 -12.27 -0.10 -4.61
N ALA A 201 -13.11 -0.48 -3.64
CA ALA A 201 -12.72 -0.78 -2.27
C ALA A 201 -12.09 -2.17 -2.09
N PHE A 202 -12.22 -3.05 -3.09
CA PHE A 202 -11.83 -4.45 -2.99
C PHE A 202 -10.51 -4.75 -3.69
N THR A 203 -9.81 -5.78 -3.23
CA THR A 203 -8.54 -6.26 -3.79
C THR A 203 -8.59 -7.75 -4.07
N LYS A 204 -7.89 -8.18 -5.13
CA LYS A 204 -7.59 -9.59 -5.42
C LYS A 204 -6.29 -10.06 -4.78
N ALA A 205 -5.44 -9.13 -4.31
CA ALA A 205 -4.16 -9.42 -3.69
C ALA A 205 -4.33 -9.68 -2.19
N LEU A 206 -4.86 -10.86 -1.84
CA LEU A 206 -5.22 -11.21 -0.46
C LEU A 206 -4.01 -11.36 0.47
N GLY A 207 -2.78 -11.39 -0.06
CA GLY A 207 -1.55 -11.37 0.74
C GLY A 207 -1.23 -10.03 1.40
N HIS A 208 -1.85 -8.91 0.96
CA HIS A 208 -1.70 -7.56 1.53
C HIS A 208 -0.25 -7.10 1.75
N GLY A 209 0.68 -7.50 0.88
CA GLY A 209 2.09 -7.17 1.07
C GLY A 209 3.03 -7.78 0.04
N VAL A 210 4.27 -8.00 0.46
CA VAL A 210 5.34 -8.52 -0.40
C VAL A 210 5.37 -10.04 -0.32
N ASP A 211 4.45 -10.68 -1.04
CA ASP A 211 4.33 -12.14 -1.14
C ASP A 211 4.83 -12.70 -2.49
N LEU A 212 5.21 -11.81 -3.41
CA LEU A 212 5.58 -12.09 -4.79
C LEU A 212 4.44 -12.74 -5.62
N GLY A 213 3.17 -12.47 -5.29
CA GLY A 213 2.00 -12.94 -6.07
C GLY A 213 2.04 -12.51 -7.54
N HIS A 214 2.60 -11.34 -7.84
CA HIS A 214 2.87 -10.90 -9.21
C HIS A 214 3.84 -11.79 -10.03
N ILE A 215 4.65 -12.63 -9.38
CA ILE A 215 5.51 -13.64 -10.03
C ILE A 215 4.87 -15.02 -9.99
N TYR A 216 4.37 -15.42 -8.82
CA TYR A 216 3.90 -16.79 -8.55
C TYR A 216 2.40 -17.02 -8.77
N GLY A 217 1.62 -15.96 -8.92
CA GLY A 217 0.16 -15.99 -8.96
C GLY A 217 -0.50 -15.86 -7.58
N GLU A 218 -1.71 -15.28 -7.55
CA GLU A 218 -2.50 -15.07 -6.32
C GLU A 218 -3.17 -16.35 -5.82
N THR A 219 -3.46 -17.30 -6.73
CA THR A 219 -4.12 -18.56 -6.41
C THR A 219 -3.17 -19.72 -6.58
N LEU A 220 -3.35 -20.76 -5.76
CA LEU A 220 -2.57 -21.99 -5.84
C LEU A 220 -2.70 -22.64 -7.23
N GLU A 221 -3.89 -22.58 -7.84
CA GLU A 221 -4.11 -23.09 -9.20
C GLU A 221 -3.22 -22.39 -10.23
N ARG A 222 -3.15 -21.05 -10.19
CA ARG A 222 -2.29 -20.27 -11.09
C ARG A 222 -0.82 -20.59 -10.84
N GLN A 223 -0.43 -20.66 -9.57
CA GLN A 223 0.93 -21.04 -9.18
C GLN A 223 1.32 -22.41 -9.73
N HIS A 224 0.46 -23.41 -9.61
CA HIS A 224 0.70 -24.74 -10.16
C HIS A 224 0.85 -24.72 -11.69
N LYS A 225 0.00 -23.97 -12.39
CA LYS A 225 0.11 -23.83 -13.85
C LYS A 225 1.45 -23.22 -14.29
N LEU A 226 1.99 -22.28 -13.53
CA LEU A 226 3.26 -21.60 -13.80
C LEU A 226 4.51 -22.42 -13.39
N ARG A 227 4.36 -23.39 -12.49
CA ARG A 227 5.46 -24.24 -12.02
C ARG A 227 5.84 -25.32 -13.02
N LEU A 228 7.14 -25.64 -13.07
CA LEU A 228 7.67 -26.75 -13.85
C LEU A 228 7.46 -28.10 -13.14
N PHE A 229 7.33 -28.09 -11.81
CA PHE A 229 7.32 -29.30 -10.97
C PHE A 229 8.56 -30.19 -11.16
N LYS A 230 9.68 -29.53 -11.45
CA LYS A 230 11.00 -30.15 -11.51
C LYS A 230 12.02 -29.17 -10.95
N ASP A 231 12.82 -29.66 -10.00
CA ASP A 231 13.90 -28.93 -9.33
C ASP A 231 13.45 -27.58 -8.73
N GLY A 232 12.19 -27.48 -8.33
CA GLY A 232 11.55 -26.29 -7.76
C GLY A 232 11.36 -25.13 -8.73
N LYS A 233 11.52 -25.34 -10.05
CA LYS A 233 11.56 -24.26 -11.04
C LYS A 233 10.18 -23.78 -11.50
N LEU A 234 10.16 -22.56 -12.05
CA LEU A 234 9.08 -22.06 -12.89
C LEU A 234 9.28 -22.49 -14.34
N LYS A 235 8.18 -22.70 -15.07
CA LYS A 235 8.20 -22.92 -16.52
C LYS A 235 8.78 -21.71 -17.22
N TYR A 236 9.43 -21.93 -18.36
CA TYR A 236 10.05 -20.90 -19.18
C TYR A 236 10.14 -21.39 -20.63
N GLN A 237 10.49 -20.48 -21.54
CA GLN A 237 10.90 -20.80 -22.90
C GLN A 237 12.28 -20.21 -23.18
N VAL A 238 12.95 -20.72 -24.21
CA VAL A 238 14.22 -20.17 -24.69
C VAL A 238 14.00 -19.58 -26.08
N VAL A 239 14.28 -18.29 -26.22
CA VAL A 239 14.18 -17.56 -27.50
C VAL A 239 15.54 -16.92 -27.73
N ASP A 240 16.16 -17.20 -28.87
CA ASP A 240 17.49 -16.69 -29.22
C ASP A 240 18.57 -16.91 -28.15
N GLY A 241 18.52 -18.08 -27.48
CA GLY A 241 19.46 -18.45 -26.42
C GLY A 241 19.13 -17.87 -25.04
N GLU A 242 18.09 -17.04 -24.93
CA GLU A 242 17.73 -16.32 -23.72
C GLU A 242 16.45 -16.86 -23.08
N MET A 243 16.40 -16.89 -21.73
CA MET A 243 15.25 -17.39 -20.98
C MET A 243 14.14 -16.33 -20.89
N TYR A 244 12.93 -16.68 -21.31
CA TYR A 244 11.72 -15.85 -21.21
C TYR A 244 10.58 -16.60 -20.50
N PRO A 245 9.57 -15.88 -19.97
CA PRO A 245 8.37 -16.51 -19.43
C PRO A 245 7.69 -17.41 -20.47
N PRO A 246 6.97 -18.46 -20.05
CA PRO A 246 6.29 -19.38 -20.96
C PRO A 246 5.14 -18.67 -21.69
N LEU A 247 4.58 -19.30 -22.74
CA LEU A 247 3.44 -18.73 -23.44
C LEU A 247 2.12 -19.12 -22.77
N VAL A 248 1.10 -18.27 -22.91
CA VAL A 248 -0.26 -18.52 -22.40
C VAL A 248 -0.82 -19.84 -22.90
N LYS A 249 -0.63 -20.15 -24.20
CA LYS A 249 -1.08 -21.41 -24.81
C LYS A 249 -0.50 -22.67 -24.13
N ASP A 250 0.69 -22.58 -23.53
CA ASP A 250 1.40 -23.73 -22.95
C ASP A 250 1.03 -23.96 -21.47
N VAL A 251 0.63 -22.91 -20.75
CA VAL A 251 0.33 -22.99 -19.30
C VAL A 251 -1.14 -22.75 -18.95
N GLN A 252 -1.93 -22.19 -19.88
CA GLN A 252 -3.38 -21.98 -19.73
C GLN A 252 -3.75 -21.13 -18.50
N VAL A 253 -2.98 -20.06 -18.27
CA VAL A 253 -3.31 -19.02 -17.29
C VAL A 253 -3.96 -17.82 -17.98
N GLU A 254 -4.92 -17.20 -17.30
CA GLU A 254 -5.53 -15.97 -17.80
C GLU A 254 -4.52 -14.82 -17.83
N MET A 255 -4.43 -14.11 -18.96
CA MET A 255 -3.62 -12.90 -19.13
C MET A 255 -4.43 -11.88 -19.92
N HIS A 256 -4.32 -10.62 -19.55
CA HIS A 256 -4.98 -9.52 -20.25
C HIS A 256 -4.09 -9.04 -21.40
N TYR A 257 -4.36 -9.55 -22.60
CA TYR A 257 -3.80 -9.05 -23.86
C TYR A 257 -4.92 -8.57 -24.78
N PRO A 258 -4.69 -7.55 -25.62
CA PRO A 258 -5.60 -7.23 -26.71
C PRO A 258 -5.84 -8.45 -27.62
N PRO A 259 -7.05 -8.61 -28.17
CA PRO A 259 -7.44 -9.82 -28.90
C PRO A 259 -6.64 -10.06 -30.19
N HIS A 260 -6.05 -9.01 -30.77
CA HIS A 260 -5.25 -9.08 -31.99
C HIS A 260 -3.80 -9.53 -31.77
N ILE A 261 -3.34 -9.68 -30.52
CA ILE A 261 -1.98 -10.13 -30.24
C ILE A 261 -1.86 -11.63 -30.59
N PRO A 262 -0.86 -12.04 -31.39
CA PRO A 262 -0.60 -13.44 -31.69
C PRO A 262 -0.27 -14.29 -30.44
N GLU A 263 -0.71 -15.55 -30.42
CA GLU A 263 -0.47 -16.47 -29.28
C GLU A 263 1.02 -16.69 -28.96
N ASN A 264 1.89 -16.61 -29.97
CA ASN A 264 3.34 -16.74 -29.78
C ASN A 264 4.01 -15.51 -29.14
N LEU A 265 3.26 -14.43 -28.89
CA LEU A 265 3.75 -13.22 -28.20
C LEU A 265 3.07 -13.00 -26.85
N LYS A 266 2.16 -13.90 -26.43
CA LYS A 266 1.46 -13.81 -25.15
C LYS A 266 2.25 -14.55 -24.07
N PHE A 267 3.12 -13.83 -23.38
CA PHE A 267 3.81 -14.36 -22.21
C PHE A 267 2.84 -14.53 -21.02
N ALA A 268 3.06 -15.59 -20.25
CA ALA A 268 2.34 -15.93 -19.04
C ALA A 268 3.23 -15.72 -17.80
N VAL A 269 2.73 -14.91 -16.86
CA VAL A 269 3.41 -14.58 -15.59
C VAL A 269 2.40 -14.52 -14.44
N GLY A 270 2.87 -14.36 -13.19
CA GLY A 270 2.00 -14.32 -12.02
C GLY A 270 0.90 -13.26 -12.09
N HIS A 271 1.22 -12.04 -12.54
CA HIS A 271 0.24 -10.98 -12.71
C HIS A 271 -0.35 -10.90 -14.13
N GLU A 272 -1.66 -10.96 -14.22
CA GLU A 272 -2.44 -10.97 -15.46
C GLU A 272 -2.28 -9.72 -16.36
N VAL A 273 -1.85 -8.57 -15.83
CA VAL A 273 -1.75 -7.31 -16.60
C VAL A 273 -0.33 -6.99 -17.09
N PHE A 274 0.67 -7.81 -16.77
CA PHE A 274 2.07 -7.47 -17.08
C PHE A 274 2.41 -7.57 -18.57
N GLY A 275 1.51 -8.11 -19.38
CA GLY A 275 1.55 -8.01 -20.85
C GLY A 275 1.30 -6.60 -21.40
N LEU A 276 0.86 -5.65 -20.56
CA LEU A 276 0.47 -4.29 -20.99
C LEU A 276 1.66 -3.46 -21.51
N VAL A 277 2.83 -3.56 -20.86
CA VAL A 277 4.03 -2.80 -21.25
C VAL A 277 5.29 -3.66 -21.12
N PRO A 278 6.29 -3.50 -22.01
CA PRO A 278 7.54 -4.28 -21.97
C PRO A 278 8.32 -4.12 -20.66
N GLY A 279 8.25 -2.97 -20.00
CA GLY A 279 8.96 -2.72 -18.74
C GLY A 279 8.50 -3.63 -17.58
N LEU A 280 7.21 -3.99 -17.53
CA LEU A 280 6.69 -4.96 -16.56
C LEU A 280 7.18 -6.37 -16.90
N MET A 281 7.12 -6.75 -18.17
CA MET A 281 7.59 -8.06 -18.63
C MET A 281 9.11 -8.25 -18.48
N MET A 282 9.88 -7.17 -18.62
CA MET A 282 11.32 -7.16 -18.35
C MET A 282 11.59 -7.57 -16.91
N TYR A 283 10.96 -6.93 -15.92
CA TYR A 283 11.13 -7.30 -14.52
C TYR A 283 10.61 -8.70 -14.21
N ALA A 284 9.48 -9.11 -14.79
CA ALA A 284 8.96 -10.47 -14.63
C ALA A 284 9.96 -11.52 -15.16
N THR A 285 10.63 -11.24 -16.28
CA THR A 285 11.68 -12.09 -16.84
C THR A 285 12.90 -12.15 -15.93
N ILE A 286 13.35 -11.02 -15.40
CA ILE A 286 14.49 -10.96 -14.46
C ILE A 286 14.19 -11.81 -13.21
N TRP A 287 13.02 -11.65 -12.61
CA TRP A 287 12.64 -12.40 -11.40
C TRP A 287 12.41 -13.89 -11.65
N LEU A 288 11.89 -14.26 -12.82
CA LEU A 288 11.79 -15.66 -13.23
C LEU A 288 13.18 -16.32 -13.36
N ARG A 289 14.12 -15.62 -14.01
CA ARG A 289 15.51 -16.10 -14.11
C ARG A 289 16.16 -16.22 -12.75
N GLU A 290 15.98 -15.23 -11.88
CA GLU A 290 16.54 -15.25 -10.53
C GLU A 290 15.94 -16.37 -9.68
N HIS A 291 14.64 -16.66 -9.82
CA HIS A 291 14.02 -17.81 -9.15
C HIS A 291 14.68 -19.11 -9.59
N ASN A 292 14.75 -19.37 -10.90
CA ASN A 292 15.32 -20.61 -11.42
C ASN A 292 16.82 -20.75 -11.09
N ARG A 293 17.57 -19.64 -11.09
CA ARG A 293 18.97 -19.61 -10.65
C ARG A 293 19.12 -19.94 -9.17
N VAL A 294 18.24 -19.43 -8.30
CA VAL A 294 18.24 -19.77 -6.88
C VAL A 294 17.87 -21.25 -6.70
N CYS A 295 16.91 -21.78 -7.45
CA CYS A 295 16.58 -23.21 -7.44
C CYS A 295 17.79 -24.08 -7.79
N ASP A 296 18.60 -23.70 -8.78
CA ASP A 296 19.84 -24.40 -9.13
C ASP A 296 20.85 -24.43 -7.96
N VAL A 297 21.05 -23.29 -7.30
CA VAL A 297 21.90 -23.21 -6.10
C VAL A 297 21.34 -24.08 -4.98
N MET A 298 20.03 -24.04 -4.73
CA MET A 298 19.39 -24.85 -3.70
C MET A 298 19.49 -26.34 -3.99
N LYS A 299 19.37 -26.77 -5.25
CA LYS A 299 19.51 -28.18 -5.64
C LYS A 299 20.96 -28.66 -5.52
N GLN A 300 21.93 -27.79 -5.77
CA GLN A 300 23.35 -28.09 -5.60
C GLN A 300 23.72 -28.26 -4.11
N GLU A 301 23.28 -27.33 -3.25
CA GLU A 301 23.55 -27.37 -1.81
C GLU A 301 22.74 -28.45 -1.08
N HIS A 302 21.55 -28.76 -1.59
CA HIS A 302 20.64 -29.76 -1.03
C HIS A 302 20.14 -30.75 -2.09
N PRO A 303 20.98 -31.70 -2.54
CA PRO A 303 20.60 -32.66 -3.57
C PRO A 303 19.40 -33.53 -3.18
N ASP A 304 19.20 -33.76 -1.89
CA ASP A 304 18.14 -34.57 -1.27
C ASP A 304 16.77 -33.86 -1.22
N TRP A 305 16.70 -32.55 -1.45
CA TRP A 305 15.43 -31.83 -1.42
C TRP A 305 14.56 -32.11 -2.64
N ASP A 306 13.26 -32.19 -2.40
CA ASP A 306 12.23 -32.34 -3.42
C ASP A 306 11.89 -30.99 -4.10
N ASP A 307 11.09 -31.08 -5.17
CA ASP A 307 10.65 -29.91 -5.94
C ASP A 307 9.93 -28.86 -5.08
N GLU A 308 9.02 -29.30 -4.22
CA GLU A 308 8.20 -28.41 -3.41
C GLU A 308 9.06 -27.60 -2.43
N ARG A 309 9.95 -28.27 -1.68
CA ARG A 309 10.82 -27.61 -0.72
C ARG A 309 11.74 -26.60 -1.39
N ILE A 310 12.30 -26.94 -2.56
CA ILE A 310 13.14 -26.01 -3.33
C ILE A 310 12.32 -24.82 -3.80
N PHE A 311 11.14 -25.03 -4.39
CA PHE A 311 10.26 -23.95 -4.86
C PHE A 311 9.92 -22.97 -3.73
N GLN A 312 9.46 -23.48 -2.59
CA GLN A 312 9.04 -22.67 -1.44
C GLN A 312 10.24 -21.92 -0.82
N THR A 313 11.38 -22.58 -0.69
CA THR A 313 12.59 -21.93 -0.14
C THR A 313 13.11 -20.85 -1.08
N SER A 314 13.11 -21.10 -2.39
CA SER A 314 13.46 -20.10 -3.39
C SER A 314 12.52 -18.90 -3.35
N ARG A 315 11.21 -19.09 -3.17
CA ARG A 315 10.24 -17.99 -2.98
C ARG A 315 10.56 -17.15 -1.74
N LEU A 316 10.87 -17.78 -0.60
CA LEU A 316 11.27 -17.05 0.62
C LEU A 316 12.54 -16.22 0.42
N ILE A 317 13.54 -16.78 -0.26
CA ILE A 317 14.78 -16.07 -0.59
C ILE A 317 14.48 -14.85 -1.47
N LEU A 318 13.62 -15.01 -2.49
CA LEU A 318 13.25 -13.92 -3.39
C LEU A 318 12.42 -12.82 -2.69
N ILE A 319 11.54 -13.17 -1.74
CA ILE A 319 10.86 -12.19 -0.87
C ILE A 319 11.90 -11.37 -0.11
N GLY A 320 12.86 -12.02 0.55
CA GLY A 320 13.93 -11.36 1.28
C GLY A 320 14.80 -10.44 0.40
N LYS A 321 15.11 -10.89 -0.82
CA LYS A 321 15.83 -10.08 -1.82
C LYS A 321 15.03 -8.87 -2.27
N SER A 322 13.74 -9.04 -2.54
CA SER A 322 12.83 -7.96 -2.96
C SER A 322 12.73 -6.87 -1.89
N LEU A 323 12.50 -7.25 -0.62
CA LEU A 323 12.46 -6.33 0.51
C LEU A 323 13.79 -5.62 0.73
N SER A 324 14.91 -6.33 0.61
CA SER A 324 16.24 -5.74 0.78
C SER A 324 16.57 -4.75 -0.34
N HIS A 325 16.28 -5.11 -1.60
CA HIS A 325 16.47 -4.22 -2.75
C HIS A 325 15.62 -2.96 -2.60
N HIS A 326 14.33 -3.11 -2.26
CA HIS A 326 13.43 -1.98 -2.03
C HIS A 326 13.95 -1.07 -0.90
N SER A 327 14.32 -1.65 0.24
CA SER A 327 14.79 -0.90 1.42
C SER A 327 16.12 -0.19 1.18
N GLN A 328 17.07 -0.83 0.49
CA GLN A 328 18.47 -0.36 0.38
C GLN A 328 18.79 0.37 -0.93
N GLN A 329 17.98 0.24 -1.97
CA GLN A 329 18.21 0.90 -3.25
C GLN A 329 17.07 1.87 -3.59
N GLU A 330 15.83 1.38 -3.62
CA GLU A 330 14.68 2.17 -4.09
C GLU A 330 14.31 3.31 -3.14
N ILE A 331 14.18 3.02 -1.84
CA ILE A 331 13.86 4.04 -0.83
C ILE A 331 14.94 5.14 -0.80
N PRO A 332 16.26 4.82 -0.73
CA PRO A 332 17.31 5.84 -0.81
C PRO A 332 17.33 6.61 -2.13
N ALA A 333 17.05 5.94 -3.25
CA ALA A 333 17.00 6.59 -4.56
C ALA A 333 15.88 7.63 -4.62
N PHE A 334 14.71 7.32 -4.04
CA PHE A 334 13.55 8.20 -3.95
C PHE A 334 13.71 9.32 -2.92
N LEU A 335 14.21 9.02 -1.72
CA LEU A 335 14.34 10.01 -0.66
C LEU A 335 15.57 10.91 -0.83
N LYS A 336 16.61 10.44 -1.53
CA LYS A 336 17.92 11.10 -1.69
C LYS A 336 18.54 11.56 -0.35
N THR A 337 18.26 10.84 0.73
CA THR A 337 18.82 11.14 2.05
C THR A 337 20.23 10.56 2.19
N TYR A 338 21.09 11.22 2.97
CA TYR A 338 22.46 10.76 3.21
C TYR A 338 22.56 9.62 4.23
N ILE A 339 21.53 9.38 5.04
CA ILE A 339 21.47 8.19 5.89
C ILE A 339 21.36 6.93 5.03
N ARG A 340 22.25 5.96 5.25
CA ARG A 340 22.17 4.66 4.58
C ARG A 340 21.10 3.81 5.27
N THR A 341 20.06 3.46 4.53
CA THR A 341 19.02 2.55 5.00
C THR A 341 19.56 1.12 5.14
N THR A 342 19.00 0.40 6.10
CA THR A 342 19.38 -0.99 6.39
C THR A 342 18.14 -1.86 6.54
N ASN A 343 18.16 -3.03 5.90
CA ASN A 343 17.18 -4.08 6.16
C ASN A 343 17.78 -5.08 7.16
N SER A 344 17.70 -4.76 8.45
CA SER A 344 18.16 -5.62 9.52
C SER A 344 16.99 -5.94 10.43
N PRO A 345 16.28 -7.05 10.20
CA PRO A 345 15.34 -7.59 11.17
C PRO A 345 16.17 -8.08 12.36
N VAL A 346 16.54 -7.18 13.27
CA VAL A 346 17.11 -7.58 14.55
C VAL A 346 15.98 -8.30 15.27
N ALA A 347 16.09 -9.63 15.37
CA ALA A 347 15.21 -10.40 16.23
C ALA A 347 15.14 -9.69 17.59
N PRO A 348 13.96 -9.48 18.19
CA PRO A 348 13.92 -9.05 19.58
C PRO A 348 14.81 -10.03 20.35
N ARG A 349 15.79 -9.51 21.08
CA ARG A 349 16.52 -10.33 22.05
C ARG A 349 15.42 -11.00 22.87
N ARG A 350 15.37 -12.33 22.84
CA ARG A 350 14.58 -13.08 23.82
C ARG A 350 15.15 -12.65 25.17
N GLU A 351 14.40 -11.79 25.86
CA GLU A 351 14.64 -11.51 27.27
C GLU A 351 14.27 -12.74 28.10
#